data_AF-Q3UM96-F1
#
_entry.id   AF-Q3UM96-F1
#
_cell.length_a   1.000
_cell.length_b   1.000
_cell.length_c   1.000
_cell.angle_alpha   90.00
_cell.angle_beta   90.00
_cell.angle_gamma   90.00
#
_symmetry.space_group_name_H-M   'P 1'
#
loop_
_entity.id
_entity.type
_entity.pdbx_description
1 polymer ?
#
loop_
_entity_poly.entity_id
_entity_poly.type
_entity_poly.pdbx_seq_one_letter_code
_entity_poly.pdbx_strand_id
1 'polypeptide(L)'
;MTGKSVKDVDRYQAVLANLLLEEDNKFCADCQSKGPRWASWNIGVFICIRCAGIHRNLGVHISRVKSVNLDQWTQEQIQCMQEMGNGKANRLYEAYLPETFRRPQIDPAVEGFIRDKY
;
A
#
# COMPACT_ATOMS: atom_id res chain seq x y z
N MET A 1 7.45 -17.82 -20.53
CA MET A 1 7.67 -17.73 -19.08
C MET A 1 9.03 -17.08 -18.87
N THR A 2 9.06 -15.75 -18.72
CA THR A 2 10.31 -14.98 -18.64
C THR A 2 10.91 -15.12 -17.25
N GLY A 3 12.03 -15.84 -17.14
CA GLY A 3 12.84 -15.87 -15.93
C GLY A 3 13.42 -14.47 -15.70
N LYS A 4 12.95 -13.77 -14.66
CA LYS A 4 13.52 -12.49 -14.26
C LYS A 4 14.93 -12.71 -13.73
N SER A 5 15.85 -11.83 -14.12
CA SER A 5 17.23 -11.91 -13.64
C SER A 5 17.28 -11.57 -12.15
N VAL A 6 18.22 -12.18 -11.41
CA VAL A 6 18.47 -11.85 -9.99
C VAL A 6 18.72 -10.34 -9.81
N LYS A 7 19.38 -9.70 -10.79
CA LYS A 7 19.64 -8.26 -10.81
C LYS A 7 18.36 -7.41 -10.78
N ASP A 8 17.28 -7.87 -11.42
CA ASP A 8 16.00 -7.15 -11.40
C ASP A 8 15.30 -7.26 -10.04
N VAL A 9 15.42 -8.42 -9.38
CA VAL A 9 14.85 -8.62 -8.04
C VAL A 9 15.51 -7.69 -7.04
N ASP A 10 16.84 -7.65 -7.01
CA ASP A 10 17.60 -6.77 -6.11
C ASP A 10 17.29 -5.28 -6.36
N ARG A 11 17.18 -4.89 -7.64
CA ARG A 11 16.82 -3.53 -8.04
C ARG A 11 15.43 -3.14 -7.53
N TYR A 12 14.42 -3.99 -7.71
CA TYR A 12 13.06 -3.69 -7.25
C TYR A 12 12.96 -3.61 -5.72
N GLN A 13 13.69 -4.47 -5.01
CA GLN A 13 13.76 -4.41 -3.55
C GLN A 13 14.39 -3.09 -3.07
N ALA A 14 15.46 -2.63 -3.72
CA ALA A 14 16.08 -1.34 -3.39
C ALA A 14 15.12 -0.15 -3.62
N VAL A 15 14.34 -0.17 -4.72
CA VAL A 15 13.33 0.87 -4.98
C VAL A 15 12.26 0.89 -3.90
N LEU A 16 11.67 -0.26 -3.57
CA LEU A 16 10.64 -0.35 -2.52
C LEU A 16 11.18 0.07 -1.15
N ALA A 17 12.43 -0.29 -0.83
CA ALA A 17 13.08 0.14 0.40
C ALA A 17 13.23 1.67 0.46
N ASN A 18 13.63 2.31 -0.65
CA ASN A 18 13.72 3.77 -0.73
C ASN A 18 12.36 4.45 -0.59
N LEU A 19 11.31 3.92 -1.23
CA LEU A 19 9.96 4.45 -1.07
C LEU A 19 9.49 4.38 0.39
N LEU A 20 9.78 3.30 1.12
CA LEU A 20 9.43 3.17 2.54
C LEU A 20 10.17 4.14 3.48
N LEU A 21 11.23 4.80 3.01
CA LEU A 21 11.93 5.84 3.78
C LEU A 21 11.24 7.20 3.69
N GLU A 22 10.36 7.42 2.70
CA GLU A 22 9.58 8.65 2.58
C GLU A 22 8.60 8.79 3.76
N GLU A 23 8.45 10.01 4.31
CA GLU A 23 7.68 10.25 5.54
C GLU A 23 6.25 9.70 5.49
N ASP A 24 5.55 9.90 4.36
CA ASP A 24 4.17 9.43 4.19
C ASP A 24 4.06 7.89 4.13
N ASN A 25 5.12 7.22 3.68
CA ASN A 25 5.14 5.77 3.50
C ASN A 25 5.61 5.02 4.77
N LYS A 26 6.12 5.72 5.78
CA LYS A 26 6.51 5.12 7.08
C LYS A 26 5.32 4.61 7.89
N PHE A 27 4.11 4.98 7.52
CA PHE A 27 2.87 4.62 8.20
C PHE A 27 1.91 3.95 7.22
N CYS A 28 1.14 2.98 7.71
CA CYS A 28 0.08 2.35 6.94
C CYS A 28 -0.92 3.39 6.42
N ALA A 29 -1.24 3.31 5.12
CA ALA A 29 -2.14 4.24 4.45
C ALA A 29 -3.55 4.31 5.04
N ASP A 30 -3.98 3.30 5.82
CA ASP A 30 -5.35 3.21 6.32
C ASP A 30 -5.47 3.39 7.82
N CYS A 31 -4.62 2.73 8.61
CA CYS A 31 -4.68 2.78 10.08
C CYS A 31 -3.50 3.49 10.75
N GLN A 32 -2.55 4.03 9.98
CA GLN A 32 -1.34 4.70 10.48
C GLN A 32 -0.43 3.87 11.39
N SER A 33 -0.58 2.54 11.43
CA SER A 33 0.41 1.68 12.09
C SER A 33 1.79 1.86 11.43
N LYS A 34 2.85 1.99 12.23
CA LYS A 34 4.22 2.18 11.75
C LYS A 34 4.75 0.98 10.95
N GLY A 35 5.64 1.27 10.00
CA GLY A 35 6.41 0.27 9.25
C GLY A 35 5.54 -0.68 8.43
N PRO A 36 4.72 -0.19 7.47
CA PRO A 36 3.98 -1.08 6.58
C PRO A 36 4.94 -1.98 5.79
N ARG A 37 4.58 -3.26 5.66
CA ARG A 37 5.38 -4.30 4.96
C ARG A 37 4.61 -4.99 3.84
N TRP A 38 3.43 -4.48 3.55
CA TRP A 38 2.55 -4.91 2.49
C TRP A 38 2.18 -3.71 1.63
N ALA A 39 1.72 -3.96 0.42
CA ALA A 39 1.29 -2.91 -0.50
C ALA A 39 0.12 -3.39 -1.34
N SER A 40 -0.80 -2.48 -1.66
CA SER A 40 -1.72 -2.65 -2.77
C SER A 40 -1.11 -1.98 -3.99
N TRP A 41 -0.60 -2.77 -4.94
CA TRP A 41 0.24 -2.24 -6.01
C TRP A 41 -0.55 -1.52 -7.10
N ASN A 42 -1.81 -1.92 -7.33
CA ASN A 42 -2.66 -1.26 -8.33
C ASN A 42 -3.23 0.06 -7.81
N ILE A 43 -3.42 0.18 -6.49
CA ILE A 43 -3.78 1.45 -5.84
C ILE A 43 -2.54 2.32 -5.62
N GLY A 44 -1.39 1.68 -5.35
CA GLY A 44 -0.10 2.35 -5.15
C GLY A 44 0.14 2.79 -3.70
N VAL A 45 -0.33 2.02 -2.71
CA VAL A 45 -0.23 2.34 -1.28
C VAL A 45 0.49 1.26 -0.46
N PHE A 46 1.24 1.68 0.55
CA PHE A 46 1.83 0.83 1.57
C PHE A 46 0.91 0.68 2.78
N ILE A 47 0.65 -0.57 3.15
CA ILE A 47 -0.30 -0.96 4.19
C ILE A 47 0.33 -1.99 5.15
N CYS A 48 -0.21 -2.08 6.37
CA CYS A 48 0.21 -3.11 7.32
C CYS A 48 -0.44 -4.46 7.01
N ILE A 49 0.04 -5.52 7.65
CA ILE A 49 -0.49 -6.89 7.43
C ILE A 49 -1.99 -7.00 7.71
N ARG A 50 -2.49 -6.27 8.71
CA ARG A 50 -3.90 -6.23 9.07
C ARG A 50 -4.74 -5.63 7.94
N CYS A 51 -4.40 -4.42 7.49
CA CYS A 51 -5.14 -3.76 6.41
C CYS A 51 -4.96 -4.50 5.08
N ALA A 52 -3.82 -5.16 4.85
CA ALA A 52 -3.63 -6.08 3.74
C ALA A 52 -4.62 -7.27 3.75
N GLY A 53 -5.07 -7.73 4.92
CA GLY A 53 -6.16 -8.70 5.04
C GLY A 53 -7.49 -8.12 4.54
N ILE A 54 -7.83 -6.92 4.99
CA ILE A 54 -9.06 -6.22 4.61
C ILE A 54 -9.08 -5.91 3.10
N HIS A 55 -7.97 -5.42 2.56
CA HIS A 55 -7.82 -5.16 1.13
C HIS A 55 -8.02 -6.41 0.27
N ARG A 56 -7.68 -7.62 0.76
CA ARG A 56 -7.99 -8.87 0.05
C ARG A 56 -9.49 -9.14 -0.01
N ASN A 57 -10.23 -8.79 1.04
CA ASN A 57 -11.69 -8.95 1.12
C ASN A 57 -12.46 -7.98 0.21
N LEU A 58 -11.82 -6.92 -0.29
CA LEU A 58 -12.38 -6.05 -1.34
C LEU A 58 -12.44 -6.76 -2.70
N GLY A 59 -11.54 -7.72 -2.94
CA GLY A 59 -11.41 -8.44 -4.20
C GLY A 59 -10.42 -7.80 -5.19
N VAL A 60 -9.88 -8.64 -6.08
CA VAL A 60 -8.76 -8.30 -6.99
C VAL A 60 -9.08 -7.29 -8.10
N HIS A 61 -10.37 -6.97 -8.27
CA HIS A 61 -10.85 -5.94 -9.17
C HIS A 61 -10.72 -4.53 -8.55
N ILE A 62 -10.66 -4.45 -7.21
CA ILE A 62 -10.46 -3.20 -6.45
C ILE A 62 -9.01 -3.10 -5.99
N SER A 63 -8.50 -4.14 -5.30
CA SER A 63 -7.20 -4.09 -4.64
C SER A 63 -6.40 -5.37 -4.83
N ARG A 64 -5.14 -5.23 -5.22
CA ARG A 64 -4.21 -6.32 -5.49
C ARG A 64 -3.01 -6.20 -4.57
N VAL A 65 -2.98 -7.07 -3.56
CA VAL A 65 -2.03 -6.99 -2.43
C VAL A 65 -0.80 -7.85 -2.67
N LYS A 66 0.38 -7.32 -2.32
CA LYS A 66 1.66 -8.03 -2.28
C LYS A 66 2.43 -7.71 -1.00
N SER A 67 3.20 -8.68 -0.51
CA SER A 67 4.27 -8.44 0.45
C SER A 67 5.40 -7.67 -0.23
N VAL A 68 5.94 -6.68 0.44
CA VAL A 68 7.06 -5.90 -0.10
C VAL A 68 8.28 -6.80 -0.31
N ASN A 69 8.57 -7.68 0.65
CA ASN A 69 9.80 -8.46 0.68
C ASN A 69 9.61 -9.93 0.26
N LEU A 70 8.41 -10.51 0.42
CA LEU A 70 8.19 -11.94 0.21
C LEU A 70 7.64 -12.27 -1.19
N ASP A 71 7.06 -11.29 -1.89
CA ASP A 71 6.50 -11.49 -3.22
C ASP A 71 7.42 -10.98 -4.32
N GLN A 72 7.35 -11.60 -5.49
CA GLN A 72 8.03 -11.09 -6.68
C GLN A 72 7.28 -9.89 -7.28
N TRP A 73 8.02 -8.87 -7.70
CA TRP A 73 7.50 -7.65 -8.30
C TRP A 73 7.84 -7.56 -9.79
N THR A 74 6.97 -6.99 -10.60
CA THR A 74 7.25 -6.61 -12.00
C THR A 74 7.62 -5.12 -12.08
N GLN A 75 8.20 -4.71 -13.20
CA GLN A 75 8.55 -3.31 -13.42
C GLN A 75 7.30 -2.40 -13.34
N GLU A 76 6.20 -2.84 -13.94
CA GLU A 76 4.94 -2.11 -13.98
C GLU A 76 4.38 -1.91 -12.57
N GLN A 77 4.47 -2.94 -11.71
CA GLN A 77 4.01 -2.87 -10.33
C GLN A 77 4.87 -1.90 -9.49
N ILE A 78 6.18 -1.88 -9.72
CA ILE A 78 7.09 -0.93 -9.07
C ILE A 78 6.79 0.49 -9.51
N GLN A 79 6.55 0.70 -10.80
CA GLN A 79 6.19 1.99 -11.35
C GLN A 79 4.88 2.51 -10.73
N CYS A 80 3.85 1.67 -10.58
CA CYS A 80 2.61 2.07 -9.88
C CYS A 80 2.88 2.57 -8.45
N MET A 81 3.78 1.92 -7.71
CA MET A 81 4.15 2.36 -6.36
C MET A 81 4.90 3.69 -6.35
N GLN A 82 5.79 3.93 -7.32
CA GLN A 82 6.53 5.20 -7.45
C GLN A 82 5.62 6.36 -7.91
N GLU A 83 4.65 6.08 -8.76
CA GLU A 83 3.74 7.08 -9.30
C GLU A 83 2.74 7.58 -8.26
N MET A 84 2.31 6.72 -7.33
CA MET A 84 1.35 7.08 -6.28
C MET A 84 2.03 7.35 -4.92
N GLY A 85 2.30 6.31 -4.14
CA GLY A 85 2.72 6.42 -2.75
C GLY A 85 1.61 6.93 -1.82
N ASN A 86 1.80 6.77 -0.51
CA ASN A 86 0.78 7.10 0.48
C ASN A 86 0.45 8.59 0.50
N GLY A 87 1.43 9.46 0.25
CA GLY A 87 1.23 10.91 0.24
C GLY A 87 0.23 11.36 -0.83
N LYS A 88 0.37 10.87 -2.08
CA LYS A 88 -0.58 11.18 -3.15
C LYS A 88 -1.91 10.48 -2.92
N ALA A 89 -1.89 9.24 -2.45
CA ALA A 89 -3.11 8.50 -2.13
C ALA A 89 -3.95 9.22 -1.08
N ASN A 90 -3.35 9.74 0.00
CA ASN A 90 -4.09 10.51 1.01
C ASN A 90 -4.68 11.79 0.41
N ARG A 91 -3.92 12.51 -0.43
CA ARG A 91 -4.46 13.70 -1.13
C ARG A 91 -5.59 13.38 -2.10
N LEU A 92 -5.71 12.14 -2.58
CA LEU A 92 -6.76 11.73 -3.51
C LEU A 92 -7.97 11.14 -2.77
N TYR A 93 -7.76 10.07 -2.02
CA TYR A 93 -8.83 9.29 -1.38
C TYR A 93 -9.31 9.91 -0.07
N GLU A 94 -8.48 10.73 0.59
CA GLU A 94 -8.81 11.36 1.87
C GLU A 94 -9.02 12.88 1.74
N ALA A 95 -9.11 13.40 0.51
CA ALA A 95 -9.21 14.82 0.20
C ALA A 95 -10.38 15.54 0.88
N TYR A 96 -11.47 14.81 1.12
CA TYR A 96 -12.73 15.33 1.64
C TYR A 96 -13.05 14.85 3.05
N LEU A 97 -12.07 14.22 3.74
CA LEU A 97 -12.28 13.88 5.15
C LEU A 97 -12.35 15.15 6.00
N PRO A 98 -13.25 15.20 7.01
CA PRO A 98 -13.29 16.32 7.95
C PRO A 98 -11.95 16.50 8.66
N GLU A 99 -11.58 17.74 9.00
CA GLU A 99 -10.36 18.01 9.79
C GLU A 99 -10.35 17.30 11.15
N THR A 100 -11.53 16.99 11.68
CA THR A 100 -11.73 16.27 12.94
C THR A 100 -11.60 14.75 12.79
N PHE A 101 -11.44 14.24 11.57
CA PHE A 101 -11.35 12.80 11.30
C PHE A 101 -10.18 12.18 12.05
N ARG A 102 -10.45 11.03 12.69
CA ARG A 102 -9.47 10.20 13.37
C ARG A 102 -9.49 8.82 12.75
N ARG A 103 -8.32 8.33 12.33
CA ARG A 103 -8.21 6.99 11.77
C ARG A 103 -8.67 5.94 12.77
N PRO A 104 -9.57 5.03 12.37
CA PRO A 104 -10.04 3.98 13.25
C PRO A 104 -8.90 3.04 13.65
N GLN A 105 -9.01 2.48 14.85
CA GLN A 105 -8.00 1.56 15.41
C GLN A 105 -8.54 0.14 15.61
N ILE A 106 -9.86 -0.01 15.77
CA ILE A 106 -10.55 -1.29 15.93
C ILE A 106 -10.92 -1.89 14.58
N ASP A 107 -10.77 -3.21 14.46
CA ASP A 107 -10.84 -3.89 13.17
C ASP A 107 -12.16 -3.66 12.40
N PRO A 108 -13.36 -3.71 13.02
CA PRO A 108 -14.61 -3.44 12.29
C PRO A 108 -14.68 -2.02 11.72
N ALA A 109 -14.20 -1.03 12.47
CA ALA A 109 -14.19 0.36 12.02
C ALA A 109 -13.12 0.61 10.94
N VAL A 110 -11.97 -0.07 11.04
CA VAL A 110 -10.93 -0.05 10.00
C VAL A 110 -11.46 -0.67 8.70
N GLU A 111 -12.21 -1.77 8.78
CA GLU A 111 -12.83 -2.39 7.62
C GLU A 111 -13.84 -1.46 6.95
N GLY A 112 -14.75 -0.85 7.72
CA GLY A 112 -15.70 0.13 7.19
C GLY A 112 -14.98 1.29 6.48
N PHE A 113 -13.98 1.88 7.13
CA PHE A 113 -13.20 2.97 6.54
C PHE A 113 -12.50 2.57 5.24
N ILE A 114 -11.86 1.39 5.19
CA ILE A 114 -11.17 0.92 3.98
C ILE A 114 -12.16 0.67 2.84
N ARG A 115 -13.36 0.15 3.13
CA ARG A 115 -14.41 -0.09 2.12
C ARG A 115 -14.99 1.20 1.56
N ASP A 116 -15.15 2.23 2.38
CA ASP A 116 -15.68 3.52 1.93
C ASP A 116 -14.62 4.35 1.18
N LYS A 117 -13.34 4.13 1.49
CA LYS A 117 -12.20 4.88 0.93
C LYS A 117 -11.85 4.48 -0.52
N TYR A 118 -12.03 3.21 -0.91
CA TYR A 118 -11.59 2.65 -2.20
C TYR A 118 -12.72 1.95 -2.96
#